data_AF-A0A9P7KKD8-F1
#
_entry.id   AF-A0A9P7KKD8-F1
#
_cell.length_a   1.000
_cell.length_b   1.000
_cell.length_c   1.000
_cell.angle_alpha   90.00
_cell.angle_beta   90.00
_cell.angle_gamma   90.00
#
_symmetry.space_group_name_H-M   'P 1'
#
loop_
_entity.id
_entity.type
_entity.pdbx_description
1 polymer ?
#
loop_
_entity_poly.entity_id
_entity_poly.type
_entity_poly.pdbx_seq_one_letter_code
_entity_poly.pdbx_strand_id
1 'polypeptide(L)'
;MRASRALGATLRHSFSTRAVTQSARSIGIRFLLQNPSFNPSRRLVVGTRAYSAQNASRATSVPDQNRADLFYHLVQPPTPLSRDKPAHALSFLESPPANGSSCTVLGWLPTTGSQAGLNDFVENRKFRDILHRAIQDGLRKDVDDIQRNGALQLTSGWMHIHDDRNIPPLGRIGDPDDIIGTVLVEDGKILPETYAGMPSYRICTADGPTQLTPGLAQHLHTLLVEEAQKEKDEFQ
;
A
#
# COMPACT_ATOMS: atom_id res chain seq x y z
N MET A 1 -40.81 56.67 2.39
CA MET A 1 -40.81 56.20 0.97
C MET A 1 -39.40 55.71 0.67
N ARG A 2 -39.02 54.48 1.00
CA ARG A 2 -39.17 53.20 0.28
C ARG A 2 -38.78 53.22 -1.22
N ALA A 3 -37.65 52.55 -1.46
CA ALA A 3 -37.32 51.63 -2.55
C ALA A 3 -36.82 52.18 -3.89
N SER A 4 -35.49 52.20 -4.03
CA SER A 4 -34.79 51.85 -5.27
C SER A 4 -34.71 50.34 -5.41
N ARG A 5 -35.03 49.79 -6.60
CA ARG A 5 -34.35 48.59 -7.13
C ARG A 5 -34.51 48.48 -8.63
N ALA A 6 -33.37 48.19 -9.24
CA ALA A 6 -33.07 48.28 -10.66
C ALA A 6 -33.45 47.01 -11.44
N LEU A 7 -33.58 47.25 -12.74
CA LEU A 7 -33.82 46.33 -13.85
C LEU A 7 -32.81 45.18 -13.92
N GLY A 8 -33.33 44.00 -14.22
CA GLY A 8 -32.54 42.83 -14.60
C GLY A 8 -32.08 42.90 -16.06
N ALA A 9 -30.86 42.43 -16.30
CA ALA A 9 -30.35 42.12 -17.63
C ALA A 9 -29.71 40.72 -17.59
N THR A 10 -30.28 39.84 -18.39
CA THR A 10 -29.92 38.44 -18.60
C THR A 10 -28.70 38.37 -19.53
N LEU A 11 -27.58 37.80 -19.08
CA LEU A 11 -26.48 37.42 -19.97
C LEU A 11 -26.40 35.89 -20.05
N ARG A 12 -26.62 35.39 -21.26
CA ARG A 12 -26.45 33.99 -21.66
C ARG A 12 -24.95 33.69 -21.74
N HIS A 13 -24.50 32.60 -21.13
CA HIS A 13 -23.17 32.05 -21.37
C HIS A 13 -23.28 30.77 -22.17
N SER A 14 -22.57 30.78 -23.29
CA SER A 14 -22.44 29.70 -24.25
C SER A 14 -21.51 28.63 -23.70
N PHE A 15 -21.98 27.39 -23.61
CA PHE A 15 -21.15 26.24 -23.25
C PHE A 15 -20.32 25.82 -24.47
N SER A 16 -19.00 25.96 -24.37
CA SER A 16 -18.04 25.46 -25.36
C SER A 16 -17.50 24.11 -24.88
N THR A 17 -18.07 23.02 -25.39
CA THR A 17 -17.57 21.65 -25.22
C THR A 17 -16.30 21.47 -26.04
N ARG A 18 -15.14 21.32 -25.38
CA ARG A 18 -13.93 20.77 -26.00
C ARG A 18 -13.81 19.31 -25.59
N ALA A 19 -14.02 18.43 -26.56
CA ALA A 19 -13.70 17.01 -26.47
C ALA A 19 -12.18 16.84 -26.36
N VAL A 20 -11.72 16.14 -25.34
CA VAL A 20 -10.33 15.70 -25.20
C VAL A 20 -10.27 14.26 -25.69
N THR A 21 -9.68 14.06 -26.86
CA THR A 21 -9.31 12.76 -27.42
C THR A 21 -8.29 12.07 -26.52
N GLN A 22 -8.68 10.98 -25.86
CA GLN A 22 -7.77 10.06 -25.20
C GLN A 22 -6.96 9.28 -26.25
N SER A 23 -5.66 9.53 -26.27
CA SER A 23 -4.69 8.71 -27.00
C SER A 23 -4.43 7.43 -26.20
N ALA A 24 -5.00 6.32 -26.64
CA ALA A 24 -4.66 4.99 -26.15
C ALA A 24 -3.19 4.66 -26.46
N ARG A 25 -2.35 4.56 -25.42
CA ARG A 25 -1.02 3.95 -25.54
C ARG A 25 -1.15 2.46 -25.26
N SER A 26 -1.06 1.66 -26.33
CA SER A 26 -1.00 0.20 -26.24
C SER A 26 0.32 -0.22 -25.60
N ILE A 27 0.27 -1.01 -24.54
CA ILE A 27 1.43 -1.75 -24.04
C ILE A 27 1.57 -3.00 -24.92
N GLY A 28 2.46 -2.91 -25.92
CA GLY A 28 2.82 -4.03 -26.77
C GLY A 28 3.96 -4.84 -26.13
N ILE A 29 3.66 -6.05 -25.66
CA ILE A 29 4.67 -7.06 -25.32
C ILE A 29 5.15 -7.68 -26.64
N ARG A 30 6.35 -7.32 -27.09
CA ARG A 30 6.99 -7.96 -28.25
C ARG A 30 7.67 -9.26 -27.83
N PHE A 31 7.08 -10.38 -28.25
CA PHE A 31 7.75 -11.68 -28.33
C PHE A 31 8.65 -11.70 -29.58
N LEU A 32 9.96 -11.76 -29.40
CA LEU A 32 10.87 -12.06 -30.51
C LEU A 32 11.00 -13.57 -30.64
N LEU A 33 10.43 -14.08 -31.73
CA LEU A 33 10.71 -15.40 -32.28
C LEU A 33 12.12 -15.39 -32.88
N GLN A 34 13.01 -16.25 -32.39
CA GLN A 34 14.16 -16.74 -33.14
C GLN A 34 14.41 -18.20 -32.78
N ASN A 35 14.30 -19.05 -33.80
CA ASN A 35 14.55 -20.49 -33.84
C ASN A 35 15.51 -20.73 -35.04
N PRO A 36 16.22 -21.86 -35.15
CA PRO A 36 17.38 -22.24 -34.33
C PRO A 36 18.61 -22.59 -35.20
N SER A 37 19.82 -22.57 -34.63
CA SER A 37 21.00 -23.19 -35.24
C SER A 37 21.27 -24.53 -34.56
N PHE A 38 21.08 -25.60 -35.32
CA PHE A 38 21.33 -27.00 -34.97
C PHE A 38 22.82 -27.24 -34.66
N ASN A 39 23.13 -27.91 -33.54
CA ASN A 39 24.39 -28.63 -33.37
C ASN A 39 24.15 -29.92 -32.54
N PRO A 40 24.27 -31.11 -33.13
CA PRO A 40 23.91 -32.36 -32.48
C PRO A 40 25.13 -33.00 -31.84
N SER A 41 25.21 -33.01 -30.51
CA SER A 41 25.85 -34.07 -29.70
C SER A 41 25.92 -33.67 -28.24
N ARG A 42 24.91 -34.05 -27.46
CA ARG A 42 25.07 -34.37 -26.04
C ARG A 42 23.88 -35.22 -25.60
N ARG A 43 24.16 -36.49 -25.35
CA ARG A 43 23.26 -37.45 -24.70
C ARG A 43 22.87 -36.87 -23.34
N LEU A 44 21.63 -36.43 -23.19
CA LEU A 44 21.07 -36.07 -21.88
C LEU A 44 20.24 -37.26 -21.38
N VAL A 45 20.72 -37.80 -20.27
CA VAL A 45 20.05 -38.81 -19.45
C VAL A 45 18.66 -38.28 -19.09
N VAL A 46 17.61 -39.04 -19.43
CA VAL A 46 16.24 -38.79 -18.99
C VAL A 46 16.19 -39.07 -17.49
N GLY A 47 16.46 -38.03 -16.70
CA GLY A 47 16.17 -38.03 -15.28
C GLY A 47 14.68 -37.83 -15.10
N THR A 48 13.94 -38.92 -14.89
CA THR A 48 12.58 -38.89 -14.38
C THR A 48 12.62 -38.17 -13.02
N ARG A 49 12.28 -36.87 -12.98
CA ARG A 49 12.09 -36.16 -11.71
C ARG A 49 10.82 -36.70 -11.07
N ALA A 50 10.98 -37.70 -10.22
CA ALA A 50 9.95 -38.09 -9.26
C ALA A 50 9.69 -36.88 -8.36
N TYR A 51 8.47 -36.36 -8.37
CA TYR A 51 7.99 -35.45 -7.34
C TYR A 51 7.91 -36.25 -6.05
N SER A 52 8.96 -36.18 -5.24
CA SER A 52 8.92 -36.67 -3.87
C SER A 52 7.90 -35.83 -3.11
N ALA A 53 6.75 -36.43 -2.80
CA ALA A 53 5.85 -35.94 -1.76
C ALA A 53 6.58 -36.04 -0.42
N GLN A 54 7.37 -35.01 -0.12
CA GLN A 54 7.95 -34.78 1.20
C GLN A 54 7.15 -33.64 1.85
N ASN A 55 6.65 -33.92 3.05
CA ASN A 55 5.99 -32.98 3.95
C ASN A 55 6.54 -31.54 3.83
N ALA A 56 5.73 -30.62 3.32
CA ALA A 56 6.10 -29.21 3.15
C ALA A 56 5.04 -28.29 3.73
N SER A 57 4.95 -28.22 5.06
CA SER A 57 4.48 -27.02 5.76
C SER A 57 5.61 -25.98 5.79
N ARG A 58 6.12 -25.60 4.62
CA ARG A 58 7.13 -24.54 4.49
C ARG A 58 6.40 -23.33 3.91
N ALA A 59 6.02 -22.39 4.77
CA ALA A 59 5.56 -21.09 4.34
C ALA A 59 6.62 -20.52 3.37
N THR A 60 6.32 -20.47 2.08
CA THR A 60 7.22 -19.92 1.07
C THR A 60 7.05 -18.41 1.10
N SER A 61 7.88 -17.77 1.91
CA SER A 61 8.07 -16.32 1.92
C SER A 61 8.92 -15.95 0.71
N VAL A 62 8.44 -15.01 -0.11
CA VAL A 62 9.14 -14.53 -1.31
C VAL A 62 9.23 -13.00 -1.22
N PRO A 63 10.43 -12.41 -1.29
CA PRO A 63 10.58 -10.96 -1.31
C PRO A 63 10.02 -10.36 -2.62
N ASP A 64 9.49 -9.14 -2.55
CA ASP A 64 9.11 -8.40 -3.73
C ASP A 64 10.36 -7.99 -4.55
N GLN A 65 10.25 -8.01 -5.88
CA GLN A 65 11.38 -7.74 -6.77
C GLN A 65 11.82 -6.27 -6.76
N ASN A 66 10.88 -5.36 -6.53
CA ASN A 66 11.08 -3.92 -6.61
C ASN A 66 11.13 -3.26 -5.23
N ARG A 67 10.64 -3.96 -4.19
CA ARG A 67 10.61 -3.47 -2.81
C ARG A 67 11.16 -4.49 -1.82
N ALA A 68 12.40 -4.28 -1.39
CA ALA A 68 13.12 -5.19 -0.50
C ALA A 68 12.49 -5.34 0.90
N ASP A 69 11.62 -4.40 1.28
CA ASP A 69 10.90 -4.42 2.56
C ASP A 69 9.53 -5.12 2.47
N LEU A 70 9.13 -5.63 1.30
CA LEU A 70 7.87 -6.32 1.09
C LEU A 70 8.05 -7.81 0.83
N PHE A 71 7.17 -8.62 1.43
CA PHE A 71 7.22 -10.07 1.35
C PHE A 71 5.83 -10.65 1.08
N TYR A 72 5.78 -11.63 0.19
CA TYR A 72 4.60 -12.45 -0.09
C TYR A 72 4.71 -13.77 0.65
N HIS A 73 3.70 -14.09 1.46
CA HIS A 73 3.63 -15.33 2.23
C HIS A 73 2.47 -16.17 1.73
N LEU A 74 2.73 -17.43 1.38
CA LEU A 74 1.64 -18.37 1.10
C LEU A 74 0.98 -18.80 2.41
N VAL A 75 -0.26 -18.36 2.63
CA VAL A 75 -1.05 -18.70 3.83
C VAL A 75 -2.16 -19.68 3.50
N GLN A 76 -2.37 -20.64 4.40
CA GLN A 76 -3.42 -21.64 4.27
C GLN A 76 -4.77 -21.09 4.75
N PRO A 77 -5.90 -21.58 4.21
CA PRO A 77 -7.22 -21.25 4.72
C PRO A 77 -7.39 -21.66 6.20
N PRO A 78 -8.26 -20.96 6.96
CA PRO A 78 -9.13 -19.88 6.51
C PRO A 78 -8.40 -18.52 6.44
N THR A 79 -8.72 -17.74 5.40
CA THR A 79 -8.28 -16.34 5.23
C THR A 79 -9.49 -15.44 5.02
N PRO A 80 -9.38 -14.12 5.26
CA PRO A 80 -10.44 -13.17 4.92
C PRO A 80 -10.84 -13.16 3.44
N LEU A 81 -9.94 -13.60 2.55
CA LEU A 81 -10.22 -13.74 1.11
C LEU A 81 -11.02 -15.01 0.79
N SER A 82 -10.68 -16.14 1.42
CA SER A 82 -11.32 -17.43 1.16
C SER A 82 -11.22 -18.37 2.35
N ARG A 83 -12.31 -19.10 2.62
CA ARG A 83 -12.38 -20.12 3.68
C ARG A 83 -11.71 -21.44 3.30
N ASP A 84 -11.55 -21.71 2.01
CA ASP A 84 -11.16 -23.04 1.51
C ASP A 84 -9.97 -23.00 0.55
N LYS A 85 -9.49 -21.81 0.17
CA LYS A 85 -8.37 -21.65 -0.78
C LYS A 85 -7.21 -20.90 -0.13
N PRO A 86 -5.96 -21.26 -0.46
CA PRO A 86 -4.80 -20.51 0.00
C PRO A 86 -4.73 -19.13 -0.67
N ALA A 87 -4.08 -18.19 0.01
CA ALA A 87 -3.90 -16.81 -0.44
C ALA A 87 -2.43 -16.40 -0.31
N HIS A 88 -2.01 -15.39 -1.08
CA HIS A 88 -0.77 -14.68 -0.83
C HIS A 88 -1.05 -13.52 0.14
N ALA A 89 -0.47 -13.57 1.32
CA ALA A 89 -0.49 -12.49 2.29
C ALA A 89 0.71 -11.57 2.05
N LEU A 90 0.46 -10.28 1.86
CA LEU A 90 1.51 -9.26 1.73
C LEU A 90 1.88 -8.73 3.12
N SER A 91 3.16 -8.67 3.47
CA SER A 91 3.65 -8.16 4.76
C SER A 91 4.94 -7.35 4.60
N PHE A 92 5.22 -6.47 5.56
CA PHE A 92 6.54 -5.84 5.71
C PHE A 92 7.55 -6.74 6.45
N LEU A 93 7.11 -7.88 7.00
CA LEU A 93 7.98 -8.79 7.74
C LEU A 93 8.45 -9.94 6.85
N GLU A 94 9.74 -10.26 6.93
CA GLU A 94 10.34 -11.41 6.24
C GLU A 94 9.83 -12.74 6.80
N SER A 95 9.51 -12.79 8.10
CA SER A 95 8.95 -13.98 8.72
C SER A 95 7.46 -14.13 8.36
N PRO A 96 6.98 -15.35 8.10
CA PRO A 96 5.57 -15.58 7.81
C PRO A 96 4.68 -15.19 9.00
N PRO A 97 3.44 -14.72 8.75
CA PRO A 97 2.49 -14.37 9.80
C PRO A 97 2.09 -15.62 10.62
N ALA A 98 1.73 -15.43 11.88
CA ALA A 98 1.36 -16.53 12.78
C ALA A 98 0.12 -17.30 12.31
N ASN A 99 -0.82 -16.62 11.65
CA ASN A 99 -2.03 -17.21 11.09
C ASN A 99 -2.54 -16.41 9.86
N GLY A 100 -3.50 -16.99 9.13
CA GLY A 100 -4.06 -16.38 7.91
C GLY A 100 -4.85 -15.08 8.11
N SER A 101 -5.10 -14.66 9.35
CA SER A 101 -5.83 -13.45 9.73
C SER A 101 -5.03 -12.48 10.62
N SER A 102 -3.69 -12.66 10.63
CA SER A 102 -2.75 -11.85 11.41
C SER A 102 -2.90 -10.35 11.12
N CYS A 103 -2.70 -9.53 12.15
CA CYS A 103 -2.72 -8.08 12.02
C CYS A 103 -1.49 -7.51 11.30
N THR A 104 -0.43 -8.32 11.11
CA THR A 104 0.83 -7.93 10.45
C THR A 104 0.79 -8.01 8.92
N VAL A 105 -0.32 -8.49 8.38
CA VAL A 105 -0.56 -8.64 6.94
C VAL A 105 -1.24 -7.39 6.40
N LEU A 106 -0.70 -6.75 5.37
CA LEU A 106 -1.29 -5.58 4.70
C LEU A 106 -2.62 -5.94 4.02
N GLY A 107 -2.64 -7.10 3.37
CA GLY A 107 -3.81 -7.64 2.69
C GLY A 107 -3.50 -8.94 1.95
N TRP A 108 -4.51 -9.45 1.25
CA TRP A 108 -4.46 -10.77 0.60
C TRP A 108 -4.74 -10.69 -0.89
N LEU A 109 -4.06 -11.55 -1.64
CA LEU A 109 -4.26 -11.79 -3.07
C LEU A 109 -4.58 -13.27 -3.33
N PRO A 110 -5.43 -13.59 -4.32
CA PRO A 110 -5.71 -14.96 -4.69
C PRO A 110 -4.47 -15.65 -5.27
N THR A 111 -4.30 -16.93 -4.95
CA THR A 111 -3.24 -17.79 -5.51
C THR A 111 -3.57 -18.28 -6.93
N THR A 112 -4.84 -18.22 -7.32
CA THR A 112 -5.35 -18.74 -8.59
C THR A 112 -5.77 -17.61 -9.53
N GLY A 113 -5.20 -17.58 -10.73
CA GLY A 113 -5.42 -16.53 -11.71
C GLY A 113 -4.09 -16.17 -12.36
N SER A 114 -4.06 -15.99 -13.68
CA SER A 114 -2.81 -15.81 -14.42
C SER A 114 -2.03 -14.56 -14.01
N GLN A 115 -2.68 -13.58 -13.37
CA GLN A 115 -2.12 -12.40 -12.70
C GLN A 115 -3.18 -11.88 -11.73
N ALA A 116 -2.93 -11.87 -10.42
CA ALA A 116 -3.82 -11.17 -9.48
C ALA A 116 -3.57 -9.65 -9.62
N GLY A 117 -4.65 -8.87 -9.78
CA GLY A 117 -4.57 -7.42 -9.94
C GLY A 117 -4.97 -6.66 -8.69
N LEU A 118 -4.93 -5.34 -8.75
CA LEU A 118 -5.36 -4.44 -7.66
C LEU A 118 -6.81 -4.70 -7.21
N ASN A 119 -7.70 -5.07 -8.15
CA ASN A 119 -9.10 -5.38 -7.85
C ASN A 119 -9.29 -6.66 -7.02
N ASP A 120 -8.28 -7.53 -6.99
CA ASP A 120 -8.30 -8.78 -6.23
C ASP A 120 -7.70 -8.61 -4.82
N PHE A 121 -7.14 -7.43 -4.51
CA PHE A 121 -6.52 -7.14 -3.23
C PHE A 121 -7.57 -6.87 -2.16
N VAL A 122 -7.57 -7.69 -1.10
CA VAL A 122 -8.42 -7.50 0.07
C VAL A 122 -7.58 -6.89 1.19
N GLU A 123 -7.87 -5.63 1.53
CA GLU A 123 -7.20 -4.89 2.60
C GLU A 123 -7.47 -5.49 3.99
N ASN A 124 -6.44 -5.55 4.83
CA ASN A 124 -6.58 -5.93 6.22
C ASN A 124 -6.87 -4.72 7.11
N ARG A 125 -8.07 -4.66 7.68
CA ARG A 125 -8.46 -3.59 8.61
C ARG A 125 -7.60 -3.58 9.88
N LYS A 126 -7.22 -4.75 10.40
CA LYS A 126 -6.37 -4.83 11.60
C LYS A 126 -5.00 -4.20 11.38
N PHE A 127 -4.44 -4.37 10.18
CA PHE A 127 -3.20 -3.70 9.80
C PHE A 127 -3.39 -2.18 9.70
N ARG A 128 -4.50 -1.72 9.10
CA ARG A 128 -4.81 -0.28 9.05
C ARG A 128 -4.85 0.34 10.44
N ASP A 129 -5.43 -0.35 11.41
CA ASP A 129 -5.48 0.13 12.81
C ASP A 129 -4.07 0.26 13.40
N ILE A 130 -3.19 -0.73 13.15
CA ILE A 130 -1.78 -0.68 13.57
C ILE A 130 -1.04 0.46 12.86
N LEU A 131 -1.27 0.65 11.55
CA LEU A 131 -0.67 1.73 10.77
C LEU A 131 -0.99 3.10 11.38
N HIS A 132 -2.27 3.38 11.65
CA HIS A 132 -2.68 4.64 12.26
C HIS A 132 -2.11 4.82 13.67
N ARG A 133 -2.12 3.76 14.49
CA ARG A 133 -1.48 3.77 15.82
C ARG A 133 0.01 4.06 15.73
N ALA A 134 0.71 3.39 14.81
CA ALA A 134 2.15 3.56 14.60
C ALA A 134 2.48 4.99 14.16
N ILE A 135 1.70 5.59 13.27
CA ILE A 135 1.91 6.98 12.87
C ILE A 135 1.68 7.91 14.05
N GLN A 136 0.56 7.79 14.76
CA GLN A 136 0.28 8.64 15.91
C GLN A 136 1.36 8.52 16.99
N ASP A 137 1.80 7.31 17.30
CA ASP A 137 2.87 7.06 18.27
C ASP A 137 4.23 7.57 17.79
N GLY A 138 4.53 7.41 16.50
CA GLY A 138 5.75 7.92 15.88
C GLY A 138 5.82 9.45 15.93
N LEU A 139 4.70 10.13 15.63
CA LEU A 139 4.57 11.57 15.76
C LEU A 139 4.74 12.03 17.22
N ARG A 140 4.18 11.28 18.19
CA ARG A 140 4.35 11.58 19.62
C ARG A 140 5.79 11.44 20.09
N LYS A 141 6.52 10.45 19.55
CA LYS A 141 7.92 10.17 19.86
C LYS A 141 8.90 11.00 19.02
N ASP A 142 8.41 11.83 18.11
CA ASP A 142 9.20 12.68 17.21
C ASP A 142 10.29 11.89 16.44
N VAL A 143 9.91 10.69 15.94
CA VAL A 143 10.87 9.76 15.30
C VAL A 143 11.19 10.10 13.84
N ASP A 144 10.52 11.10 13.26
CA ASP A 144 10.59 11.38 11.83
C ASP A 144 10.92 12.85 11.52
N ASP A 145 12.12 13.06 11.00
CA ASP A 145 12.66 14.38 10.66
C ASP A 145 11.85 15.09 9.57
N ILE A 146 11.25 14.35 8.63
CA ILE A 146 10.47 14.94 7.53
C ILE A 146 9.19 15.54 8.09
N GLN A 147 8.47 14.81 8.95
CA GLN A 147 7.27 15.33 9.60
C GLN A 147 7.58 16.52 10.50
N ARG A 148 8.68 16.45 11.28
CA ARG A 148 9.13 17.56 12.14
C ARG A 148 9.45 18.81 11.33
N ASN A 149 10.21 18.66 10.24
CA ASN A 149 10.55 19.79 9.38
C ASN A 149 9.31 20.37 8.68
N GLY A 150 8.35 19.53 8.29
CA GLY A 150 7.06 19.96 7.75
C GLY A 150 6.28 20.83 8.74
N ALA A 151 6.22 20.43 10.01
CA ALA A 151 5.57 21.20 11.06
C ALA A 151 6.26 22.54 11.32
N LEU A 152 7.60 22.57 11.38
CA LEU A 152 8.40 23.79 11.53
C LEU A 152 8.13 24.79 10.39
N GLN A 153 8.00 24.31 9.15
CA GLN A 153 7.68 25.16 8.01
C GLN A 153 6.24 25.67 8.04
N LEU A 154 5.29 24.84 8.46
CA LEU A 154 3.88 25.23 8.55
C LEU A 154 3.63 26.28 9.66
N THR A 155 4.39 26.21 10.76
CA THR A 155 4.24 27.01 11.99
C THR A 155 2.90 26.78 12.71
N SER A 156 1.75 26.89 12.05
CA SER A 156 0.44 26.62 12.65
C SER A 156 -0.60 26.20 11.60
N GLY A 157 -1.48 25.27 11.94
CA GLY A 157 -2.57 24.81 11.09
C GLY A 157 -2.65 23.29 10.98
N TRP A 158 -3.48 22.79 10.07
CA TRP A 158 -3.60 21.35 9.82
C TRP A 158 -2.53 20.89 8.83
N MET A 159 -1.78 19.85 9.20
CA MET A 159 -0.78 19.19 8.38
C MET A 159 -1.26 17.79 8.00
N HIS A 160 -1.12 17.45 6.72
CA HIS A 160 -1.42 16.11 6.21
C HIS A 160 -0.18 15.22 6.27
N ILE A 161 -0.40 13.98 6.71
CA ILE A 161 0.60 12.91 6.65
C ILE A 161 0.36 12.16 5.35
N HIS A 162 1.33 12.26 4.44
CA HIS A 162 1.25 11.66 3.11
C HIS A 162 1.91 10.28 3.07
N ASP A 163 1.40 9.45 2.18
CA ASP A 163 2.07 8.26 1.71
C ASP A 163 3.16 8.63 0.70
N ASP A 164 4.37 8.09 0.88
CA ASP A 164 5.55 8.42 0.09
C ASP A 164 5.51 7.82 -1.33
N ARG A 165 4.48 7.03 -1.67
CA ARG A 165 4.25 6.54 -3.05
C ARG A 165 4.13 7.68 -4.06
N ASN A 166 3.46 8.76 -3.68
CA ASN A 166 3.06 9.84 -4.57
C ASN A 166 3.09 11.19 -3.83
N ILE A 167 4.31 11.69 -3.60
CA ILE A 167 4.51 12.94 -2.87
C ILE A 167 3.97 14.11 -3.71
N PRO A 168 3.04 14.93 -3.17
CA PRO A 168 2.48 16.04 -3.92
C PRO A 168 3.52 17.12 -4.21
N PRO A 169 3.38 17.86 -5.32
CA PRO A 169 4.17 19.06 -5.57
C PRO A 169 4.02 20.07 -4.42
N LEU A 170 5.08 20.86 -4.16
CA LEU A 170 5.07 21.88 -3.11
C LEU A 170 3.85 22.81 -3.24
N GLY A 171 3.12 22.98 -2.13
CA GLY A 171 1.92 23.80 -2.08
C GLY A 171 0.67 23.17 -2.71
N ARG A 172 0.71 21.89 -3.08
CA ARG A 172 -0.46 21.12 -3.52
C ARG A 172 -0.85 20.09 -2.46
N ILE A 173 -2.13 19.77 -2.44
CA ILE A 173 -2.67 18.65 -1.66
C ILE A 173 -2.59 17.41 -2.56
N GLY A 174 -2.05 16.32 -2.04
CA GLY A 174 -1.98 15.03 -2.75
C GLY A 174 -3.35 14.40 -2.97
N ASP A 175 -3.36 13.27 -3.67
CA ASP A 175 -4.60 12.54 -3.91
C ASP A 175 -5.18 12.04 -2.59
N PRO A 176 -6.51 12.08 -2.39
CA PRO A 176 -7.15 11.67 -1.14
C PRO A 176 -6.85 10.23 -0.71
N ASP A 177 -6.49 9.37 -1.66
CA ASP A 177 -6.16 7.95 -1.41
C ASP A 177 -4.73 7.78 -0.87
N ASP A 178 -3.88 8.81 -0.98
CA ASP A 178 -2.49 8.89 -0.50
C ASP A 178 -2.32 9.78 0.74
N ILE A 179 -3.40 10.40 1.23
CA ILE A 179 -3.40 11.10 2.53
C ILE A 179 -3.72 10.06 3.59
N ILE A 180 -2.76 9.73 4.44
CA ILE A 180 -2.95 8.70 5.48
C ILE A 180 -3.75 9.28 6.65
N GLY A 181 -3.46 10.52 7.03
CA GLY A 181 -4.14 11.19 8.12
C GLY A 181 -3.78 12.66 8.21
N THR A 182 -4.34 13.34 9.18
CA THR A 182 -4.09 14.77 9.42
C THR A 182 -3.85 15.02 10.91
N VAL A 183 -3.05 16.03 11.21
CA VAL A 183 -2.73 16.48 12.57
C VAL A 183 -2.74 17.99 12.64
N LEU A 184 -3.01 18.53 13.82
CA LEU A 184 -2.85 19.94 14.13
C LEU A 184 -1.39 20.24 14.45
N VAL A 185 -0.91 21.38 13.98
CA VAL A 185 0.40 21.95 14.28
C VAL A 185 0.18 23.30 14.95
N GLU A 186 0.90 23.55 16.04
CA GLU A 186 0.93 24.82 16.77
C GLU A 186 2.39 25.15 17.13
N ASP A 187 2.81 26.40 16.92
CA ASP A 187 4.19 26.87 17.16
C ASP A 187 5.28 25.95 16.57
N GLY A 188 5.04 25.42 15.37
CA GLY A 188 5.93 24.53 14.65
C GLY A 188 6.01 23.10 15.23
N LYS A 189 5.14 22.77 16.18
CA LYS A 189 5.09 21.45 16.84
C LYS A 189 3.81 20.71 16.47
N ILE A 190 3.96 19.43 16.18
CA ILE A 190 2.85 18.53 15.91
C ILE A 190 2.14 18.23 17.23
N LEU A 191 0.80 18.25 17.23
CA LEU A 191 -0.04 17.80 18.33
C LEU A 191 -0.57 16.37 18.04
N PRO A 192 0.09 15.31 18.52
CA PRO A 192 -0.21 13.93 18.11
C PRO A 192 -1.61 13.47 18.53
N GLU A 193 -2.15 14.02 19.61
CA GLU A 193 -3.49 13.70 20.10
C GLU A 193 -4.62 14.15 19.16
N THR A 194 -4.31 15.04 18.20
CA THR A 194 -5.25 15.49 17.17
C THR A 194 -5.22 14.63 15.91
N TYR A 195 -4.44 13.55 15.90
CA TYR A 195 -4.33 12.65 14.77
C TYR A 195 -5.70 12.08 14.38
N ALA A 196 -6.06 12.30 13.12
CA ALA A 196 -7.25 11.74 12.50
C ALA A 196 -6.86 11.00 11.22
N GLY A 197 -7.09 9.70 11.19
CA GLY A 197 -6.91 8.88 9.99
C GLY A 197 -7.89 9.27 8.89
N MET A 198 -7.42 9.27 7.64
CA MET A 198 -8.24 9.64 6.50
C MET A 198 -9.10 8.46 6.02
N PRO A 199 -10.43 8.59 5.93
CA PRO A 199 -11.29 7.48 5.50
C PRO A 199 -11.10 7.02 4.05
N SER A 200 -10.62 7.91 3.18
CA SER A 200 -10.34 7.60 1.77
C SER A 200 -9.04 6.82 1.57
N TYR A 201 -8.12 6.84 2.54
CA TYR A 201 -6.81 6.20 2.41
C TYR A 201 -6.91 4.73 1.97
N ARG A 202 -5.99 4.32 1.09
CA ARG A 202 -5.88 2.94 0.58
C ARG A 202 -4.47 2.41 0.81
N ILE A 203 -4.40 1.21 1.39
CA ILE A 203 -3.12 0.54 1.69
C ILE A 203 -2.41 0.17 0.39
N CYS A 204 -3.17 -0.14 -0.66
CA CYS A 204 -2.63 -0.44 -1.98
C CYS A 204 -3.39 0.36 -3.04
N THR A 205 -2.64 1.07 -3.90
CA THR A 205 -3.16 1.83 -5.04
C THR A 205 -2.49 1.35 -6.33
N ALA A 206 -2.74 2.03 -7.45
CA ALA A 206 -2.04 1.76 -8.70
C ALA A 206 -0.52 2.01 -8.60
N ASP A 207 -0.10 2.88 -7.67
CA ASP A 207 1.32 3.19 -7.38
C ASP A 207 1.94 2.19 -6.41
N GLY A 208 1.14 1.25 -5.89
CA GLY A 208 1.58 0.11 -5.10
C GLY A 208 1.21 0.18 -3.62
N PRO A 209 1.83 -0.70 -2.80
CA PRO A 209 1.57 -0.76 -1.35
C PRO A 209 2.16 0.46 -0.63
N THR A 210 1.55 0.80 0.51
CA THR A 210 1.93 1.90 1.41
C THR A 210 3.44 2.13 1.51
N GLN A 211 3.85 3.39 1.43
CA GLN A 211 5.21 3.84 1.73
C GLN A 211 5.14 4.96 2.77
N LEU A 212 5.99 4.84 3.79
CA LEU A 212 6.10 5.86 4.82
C LEU A 212 7.50 6.48 4.75
N THR A 213 7.60 7.68 5.29
CA THR A 213 8.90 8.32 5.53
C THR A 213 9.78 7.44 6.42
N PRO A 214 11.12 7.50 6.29
CA PRO A 214 12.01 6.52 6.91
C PRO A 214 11.83 6.33 8.42
N GLY A 215 11.59 7.42 9.17
CA GLY A 215 11.38 7.35 10.62
C GLY A 215 10.08 6.64 10.99
N LEU A 216 8.99 6.98 10.30
CA LEU A 216 7.70 6.31 10.48
C LEU A 216 7.71 4.85 10.00
N ALA A 217 8.37 4.56 8.87
CA ALA A 217 8.53 3.21 8.34
C ALA A 217 9.26 2.30 9.33
N GLN A 218 10.39 2.78 9.88
CA GLN A 218 11.15 2.05 10.88
C GLN A 218 10.34 1.83 12.16
N HIS A 219 9.56 2.84 12.59
CA HIS A 219 8.73 2.72 13.78
C HIS A 219 7.59 1.70 13.59
N LEU A 220 6.91 1.75 12.44
CA LEU A 220 5.90 0.78 12.06
C LEU A 220 6.48 -0.64 12.03
N HIS A 221 7.65 -0.83 11.42
CA HIS A 221 8.30 -2.13 11.38
C HIS A 221 8.55 -2.70 12.78
N THR A 222 9.09 -1.89 13.70
CA THR A 222 9.29 -2.32 15.10
C THR A 222 7.99 -2.77 15.75
N LEU A 223 6.90 -1.99 15.58
CA LEU A 223 5.60 -2.37 16.12
C LEU A 223 5.04 -3.66 15.49
N LEU A 224 5.25 -3.88 14.19
CA LEU A 224 4.82 -5.10 13.52
C LEU A 224 5.57 -6.33 14.05
N VAL A 225 6.88 -6.20 14.33
CA VAL A 225 7.67 -7.27 14.95
C VAL A 225 7.13 -7.62 16.35
N GLU A 226 6.80 -6.61 17.15
CA GLU A 226 6.20 -6.80 18.48
C GLU A 226 4.84 -7.50 18.40
N GLU A 227 3.95 -7.06 17.51
CA GLU A 227 2.64 -7.70 17.31
C GLU A 227 2.77 -9.13 16.77
N ALA A 228 3.73 -9.38 15.88
CA ALA A 228 4.02 -10.73 15.38
C ALA A 228 4.46 -11.67 16.51
N GLN A 229 5.25 -11.17 17.47
CA GLN A 229 5.69 -11.96 18.62
C GLN A 229 4.54 -12.26 19.57
N LYS A 230 3.71 -11.26 19.89
CA LYS A 230 2.52 -11.44 20.73
C LYS A 230 1.58 -12.49 20.15
N GLU A 231 1.30 -12.42 18.84
CA GLU A 231 0.48 -13.43 18.18
C GLU A 231 1.10 -14.83 18.32
N LYS A 232 2.42 -14.99 18.13
CA LYS A 232 3.08 -16.30 18.30
C LYS A 232 2.95 -16.85 19.72
N ASP A 233 3.07 -15.98 20.73
CA ASP A 233 2.98 -16.38 22.14
C ASP A 233 1.56 -16.77 22.53
N GLU A 234 0.52 -16.16 21.93
CA GLU A 234 -0.89 -16.51 22.16
C GLU A 234 -1.30 -17.87 21.56
N PHE A 235 -0.57 -18.34 20.54
CA PHE A 235 -0.85 -19.62 19.85
C PHE A 235 0.05 -20.78 20.33
N GLN A 236 0.92 -20.57 21.31
CA GLN A 236 1.72 -21.61 21.98
C GLN A 236 1.04 -22.12 23.25
#